data_AF-A0A4R1WWT6-F1
#
_entry.id   AF-A0A4R1WWT6-F1
#
_cell.length_a   1.000
_cell.length_b   1.000
_cell.length_c   1.000
_cell.angle_alpha   90.00
_cell.angle_beta   90.00
_cell.angle_gamma   90.00
#
_symmetry.space_group_name_H-M   'P 1'
#
loop_
_entity.id
_entity.type
_entity.pdbx_description
1 polymer ?
#
loop_
_entity_poly.entity_id
_entity_poly.type
_entity_poly.pdbx_seq_one_letter_code
_entity_poly.pdbx_strand_id
1 'polypeptide(L)'
;MPRSAPVRAPLSPGVPPRNRGNTTAMNLREAQRQLGDSLGVTLLSTNGLSGHDGCHYAYLGGYRDMGDHTFAVLARDLYGGPSAGVAPSNPARVTASGSELSVQLRSTDPLTVDAGAAADFRVDGAAVTVSSVTYQAGGKLLLTLSDPATGATSLTYQGHNGAGPWITNATGTGLLAFTMAIT
;
A
#
# COMPACT_ATOMS: atom_id res chain seq x y z
N MET A 1 -59.61 1.65 17.41
CA MET A 1 -59.06 2.57 16.39
C MET A 1 -57.64 2.14 16.08
N PRO A 2 -57.31 1.73 14.85
CA PRO A 2 -55.94 1.35 14.49
C PRO A 2 -55.09 2.62 14.28
N ARG A 3 -53.90 2.67 14.88
CA ARG A 3 -52.91 3.72 14.60
C ARG A 3 -52.18 3.39 13.30
N SER A 4 -52.29 4.27 12.31
CA SER A 4 -51.53 4.21 11.06
C SER A 4 -50.03 4.31 11.35
N ALA A 5 -49.24 3.38 10.81
CA ALA A 5 -47.78 3.45 10.84
C ALA A 5 -47.27 4.55 9.88
N PRO A 6 -46.14 5.22 10.18
CA PRO A 6 -45.59 6.23 9.29
C PRO A 6 -44.97 5.58 8.05
N VAL A 7 -45.33 6.11 6.88
CA VAL A 7 -44.74 5.77 5.59
C VAL A 7 -43.27 6.20 5.60
N ARG A 8 -42.34 5.25 5.40
CA ARG A 8 -40.92 5.57 5.16
C ARG A 8 -40.78 6.23 3.79
N ALA A 9 -40.17 7.41 3.77
CA ALA A 9 -39.74 8.05 2.53
C ALA A 9 -38.71 7.15 1.79
N PRO A 10 -38.70 7.15 0.44
CA PRO A 10 -37.75 6.37 -0.33
C PRO A 10 -36.32 6.90 -0.10
N LEU A 11 -35.39 5.97 0.09
CA LEU A 11 -33.96 6.25 0.16
C LEU A 11 -33.50 6.86 -1.17
N SER A 12 -32.81 8.00 -1.13
CA SER A 12 -32.13 8.57 -2.29
C SER A 12 -31.27 7.52 -2.98
N PRO A 13 -31.21 7.51 -4.33
CA PRO A 13 -30.36 6.59 -5.06
C PRO A 13 -28.90 6.77 -4.63
N GLY A 14 -28.27 5.64 -4.36
CA GLY A 14 -26.97 5.53 -3.69
C GLY A 14 -25.89 6.39 -4.32
N VAL A 15 -25.26 7.20 -3.48
CA VAL A 15 -23.90 7.68 -3.74
C VAL A 15 -23.02 6.43 -3.84
N PRO A 16 -22.31 6.19 -4.96
CA PRO A 16 -21.38 5.07 -5.04
C PRO A 16 -20.37 5.17 -3.89
N PRO A 17 -19.92 4.04 -3.32
CA PRO A 17 -18.93 4.07 -2.25
C PRO A 17 -17.73 4.90 -2.73
N ARG A 18 -17.38 5.95 -1.99
CA ARG A 18 -16.19 6.75 -2.32
C ARG A 18 -15.00 5.83 -2.20
N ASN A 19 -14.48 5.39 -3.34
CA ASN A 19 -13.17 4.76 -3.41
C ASN A 19 -12.17 5.81 -2.90
N ARG A 20 -11.63 5.61 -1.70
CA ARG A 20 -10.63 6.51 -1.10
C ARG A 20 -9.25 6.35 -1.75
N GLY A 21 -9.11 5.48 -2.75
CA GLY A 21 -7.99 5.45 -3.70
C GLY A 21 -8.15 6.45 -4.86
N ASN A 22 -8.69 7.65 -4.63
CA ASN A 22 -8.69 8.67 -5.68
C ASN A 22 -7.29 9.33 -5.81
N THR A 23 -7.06 10.01 -6.93
CA THR A 23 -5.77 10.66 -7.23
C THR A 23 -5.33 11.67 -6.16
N THR A 24 -6.28 12.36 -5.50
CA THR A 24 -5.98 13.29 -4.40
C THR A 24 -5.41 12.56 -3.17
N ALA A 25 -5.95 11.39 -2.83
CA ALA A 25 -5.43 10.59 -1.73
C ALA A 25 -4.04 10.04 -2.03
N MET A 26 -3.77 9.65 -3.28
CA MET A 26 -2.46 9.15 -3.68
C MET A 26 -1.38 10.22 -3.68
N ASN A 27 -1.67 11.44 -4.16
CA ASN A 27 -0.73 12.55 -4.09
C ASN A 27 -0.34 12.88 -2.65
N LEU A 28 -1.29 12.85 -1.71
CA LEU A 28 -1.00 13.05 -0.29
C LEU A 28 -0.12 11.93 0.27
N ARG A 29 -0.43 10.67 -0.03
CA ARG A 29 0.36 9.52 0.47
C ARG A 29 1.77 9.50 -0.11
N GLU A 30 1.95 9.89 -1.37
CA GLU A 30 3.27 10.06 -1.98
C GLU A 30 4.04 11.21 -1.33
N ALA A 31 3.40 12.36 -1.08
CA ALA A 31 4.04 13.46 -0.34
C ALA A 31 4.44 13.03 1.09
N GLN A 32 3.59 12.28 1.79
CA GLN A 32 3.91 11.71 3.10
C GLN A 32 5.09 10.73 3.02
N ARG A 33 5.12 9.86 2.00
CA ARG A 33 6.21 8.91 1.74
C ARG A 33 7.57 9.62 1.66
N GLN A 34 7.61 10.77 0.98
CA GLN A 34 8.83 11.58 0.82
C GLN A 34 9.30 12.27 2.12
N LEU A 35 8.45 12.41 3.13
CA LEU A 35 8.88 12.93 4.45
C LEU A 35 9.91 12.00 5.10
N GLY A 36 9.79 10.69 4.87
CA GLY A 36 10.76 9.69 5.34
C GLY A 36 12.16 9.87 4.76
N ASP A 37 12.31 10.63 3.68
CA ASP A 37 13.60 10.90 3.03
C ASP A 37 14.24 12.21 3.50
N SER A 38 13.44 13.14 4.02
CA SER A 38 13.84 14.55 4.17
C SER A 38 13.79 15.05 5.60
N LEU A 39 12.97 14.45 6.48
CA LEU A 39 12.71 15.00 7.81
C LEU A 39 13.25 14.15 8.97
N GLY A 40 14.01 13.08 8.68
CA GLY A 40 14.53 12.18 9.72
C GLY A 40 13.44 11.45 10.49
N VAL A 41 12.27 11.25 9.88
CA VAL A 41 11.12 10.54 10.47
C VAL A 41 11.03 9.13 9.90
N THR A 42 10.64 8.18 10.74
CA THR A 42 10.27 6.83 10.28
C THR A 42 8.78 6.83 9.90
N LEU A 43 8.48 6.61 8.62
CA LEU A 43 7.11 6.50 8.13
C LEU A 43 6.68 5.04 8.03
N LEU A 44 5.56 4.69 8.66
CA LEU A 44 4.93 3.38 8.53
C LEU A 44 3.67 3.47 7.67
N SER A 45 3.49 2.47 6.80
CA SER A 45 2.28 2.35 6.00
C SER A 45 1.13 1.82 6.86
N THR A 46 -0.08 2.22 6.52
CA THR A 46 -1.30 1.55 6.99
C THR A 46 -1.78 0.46 6.03
N ASN A 47 -1.13 0.27 4.88
CA ASN A 47 -1.29 -0.96 4.10
C ASN A 47 -0.82 -2.15 4.95
N GLY A 48 -1.44 -3.33 4.75
CA GLY A 48 -1.21 -4.50 5.61
C GLY A 48 -2.17 -4.60 6.79
N LEU A 49 -2.93 -3.55 7.09
CA LEU A 49 -3.98 -3.57 8.12
C LEU A 49 -5.31 -3.98 7.51
N SER A 50 -5.65 -5.27 7.54
CA SER A 50 -6.91 -5.77 6.94
C SER A 50 -8.21 -5.26 7.60
N GLY A 51 -8.12 -4.79 8.85
CA GLY A 51 -9.25 -4.33 9.65
C GLY A 51 -9.59 -2.86 9.40
N HIS A 52 -10.01 -2.49 8.19
CA HIS A 52 -10.54 -1.14 7.91
C HIS A 52 -11.63 -1.10 6.84
N ASP A 53 -12.46 -0.07 6.87
CA ASP A 53 -13.49 0.22 5.85
C ASP A 53 -13.01 1.23 4.78
N GLY A 54 -11.71 1.56 4.81
CA GLY A 54 -11.07 2.60 3.99
C GLY A 54 -11.12 3.98 4.64
N CYS A 55 -11.76 4.11 5.80
CA CYS A 55 -11.97 5.35 6.54
C CYS A 55 -11.46 5.23 7.98
N HIS A 56 -11.83 4.14 8.64
CA HIS A 56 -11.60 3.85 10.05
C HIS A 56 -11.00 2.46 10.18
N TYR A 57 -10.17 2.29 11.21
CA TYR A 57 -9.61 1.00 11.57
C TYR A 57 -10.45 0.37 12.69
N ALA A 58 -10.68 -0.94 12.58
CA ALA A 58 -11.17 -1.75 13.67
C ALA A 58 -10.09 -1.92 14.75
N TYR A 59 -10.45 -2.50 15.90
CA TYR A 59 -9.46 -2.81 16.91
C TYR A 59 -8.49 -3.92 16.45
N LEU A 60 -9.03 -5.10 16.11
CA LEU A 60 -8.26 -6.22 15.56
C LEU A 60 -8.02 -6.03 14.07
N GLY A 61 -6.82 -6.34 13.58
CA GLY A 61 -6.45 -6.10 12.18
C GLY A 61 -6.25 -4.62 11.84
N GLY A 62 -6.37 -3.73 12.82
CA GLY A 62 -6.37 -2.27 12.66
C GLY A 62 -5.54 -1.59 13.74
N TYR A 63 -6.18 -0.87 14.68
CA TYR A 63 -5.46 -0.05 15.66
C TYR A 63 -4.50 -0.82 16.57
N ARG A 64 -4.84 -2.06 16.97
CA ARG A 64 -3.92 -2.89 17.77
C ARG A 64 -2.65 -3.21 16.98
N ASP A 65 -2.81 -3.76 15.78
CA ASP A 65 -1.73 -4.17 14.90
C ASP A 65 -0.87 -2.95 14.47
N MET A 66 -1.50 -1.80 14.23
CA MET A 66 -0.80 -0.52 14.02
C MET A 66 0.08 -0.13 15.22
N GLY A 67 -0.41 -0.36 16.44
CA GLY A 67 0.35 -0.18 17.67
C GLY A 67 1.55 -1.12 17.74
N ASP A 68 1.36 -2.40 17.40
CA ASP A 68 2.42 -3.41 17.38
C ASP A 68 3.52 -3.06 16.33
N HIS A 69 3.13 -2.60 15.13
CA HIS A 69 4.05 -2.10 14.11
C HIS A 69 4.88 -0.91 14.61
N THR A 70 4.22 0.04 15.26
CA THR A 70 4.87 1.24 15.82
C THR A 70 5.82 0.86 16.96
N PHE A 71 5.40 -0.06 17.83
CA PHE A 71 6.23 -0.55 18.92
C PHE A 71 7.50 -1.23 18.40
N ALA A 72 7.43 -2.04 17.33
CA ALA A 72 8.61 -2.66 16.75
C ALA A 72 9.68 -1.65 16.32
N VAL A 73 9.27 -0.54 15.70
CA VAL A 73 10.17 0.56 15.33
C VAL A 73 10.74 1.25 16.57
N LEU A 74 9.90 1.61 17.54
CA LEU A 74 10.36 2.28 18.75
C LEU A 74 11.33 1.40 19.55
N ALA A 75 11.03 0.11 19.67
CA ALA A 75 11.88 -0.86 20.32
C ALA A 75 13.26 -0.91 19.65
N ARG A 76 13.31 -0.99 18.32
CA ARG A 76 14.56 -0.95 17.54
C ARG A 76 15.33 0.35 17.77
N ASP A 77 14.66 1.49 17.58
CA ASP A 77 15.33 2.79 17.47
C ASP A 77 15.73 3.37 18.83
N LEU A 78 14.94 3.13 19.88
CA LEU A 78 15.11 3.78 21.18
C LEU A 78 15.56 2.83 22.29
N TYR A 79 15.34 1.53 22.13
CA TYR A 79 15.56 0.54 23.19
C TYR A 79 16.53 -0.59 22.80
N GLY A 80 17.19 -0.50 21.65
CA GLY A 80 18.15 -1.53 21.19
C GLY A 80 17.50 -2.88 20.88
N GLY A 81 16.20 -2.87 20.55
CA GLY A 81 15.46 -4.07 20.16
C GLY A 81 15.86 -4.63 18.79
N PRO A 82 15.24 -5.74 18.37
CA PRO A 82 15.53 -6.37 17.08
C PRO A 82 15.35 -5.41 15.91
N SER A 83 16.27 -5.45 14.95
CA SER A 83 16.23 -4.59 13.75
C SER A 83 15.78 -5.29 12.48
N ALA A 84 15.91 -6.61 12.41
CA ALA A 84 15.59 -7.40 11.22
C ALA A 84 14.08 -7.38 10.93
N GLY A 85 13.71 -7.04 9.70
CA GLY A 85 12.33 -7.09 9.22
C GLY A 85 11.42 -5.97 9.75
N VAL A 86 11.99 -4.94 10.40
CA VAL A 86 11.27 -3.82 11.01
C VAL A 86 11.30 -2.57 10.12
N ALA A 87 12.25 -2.48 9.18
CA ALA A 87 12.40 -1.28 8.39
C ALA A 87 11.15 -1.02 7.53
N PRO A 88 10.76 0.25 7.35
CA PRO A 88 9.70 0.59 6.42
C PRO A 88 10.00 0.13 5.00
N SER A 89 9.01 -0.47 4.37
CA SER A 89 9.05 -0.87 2.97
C SER A 89 8.82 0.36 2.07
N ASN A 90 9.83 1.22 1.94
CA ASN A 90 9.78 2.49 1.20
C ASN A 90 10.48 2.40 -0.18
N PRO A 91 9.75 2.51 -1.31
CA PRO A 91 10.29 2.50 -2.68
C PRO A 91 11.21 3.67 -3.04
N ALA A 92 12.44 3.36 -3.47
CA ALA A 92 13.49 4.31 -3.82
C ALA A 92 13.50 4.72 -5.29
N ARG A 93 13.20 3.79 -6.21
CA ARG A 93 13.08 4.05 -7.66
C ARG A 93 12.34 2.93 -8.38
N VAL A 94 11.86 3.23 -9.59
CA VAL A 94 11.24 2.26 -10.50
C VAL A 94 11.95 2.29 -11.85
N THR A 95 12.36 1.13 -12.36
CA THR A 95 13.00 1.01 -13.68
C THR A 95 12.28 -0.02 -14.55
N ALA A 96 12.31 0.16 -15.88
CA ALA A 96 11.70 -0.76 -16.84
C ALA A 96 12.74 -1.56 -17.64
N SER A 97 12.40 -2.81 -17.97
CA SER A 97 13.16 -3.64 -18.91
C SER A 97 12.21 -4.62 -19.60
N GLY A 98 11.93 -4.41 -20.89
CA GLY A 98 10.99 -5.26 -21.62
C GLY A 98 9.60 -5.24 -20.98
N SER A 99 9.10 -6.41 -20.58
CA SER A 99 7.82 -6.60 -19.89
C SER A 99 7.98 -6.67 -18.36
N GLU A 100 9.06 -6.13 -17.81
CA GLU A 100 9.30 -6.10 -16.36
C GLU A 100 9.46 -4.68 -15.85
N LEU A 101 8.88 -4.41 -14.67
CA LEU A 101 9.23 -3.25 -13.85
C LEU A 101 9.96 -3.73 -12.60
N SER A 102 11.00 -3.01 -12.20
CA SER A 102 11.71 -3.26 -10.96
C SER A 102 11.52 -2.09 -10.01
N VAL A 103 10.99 -2.37 -8.82
CA VAL A 103 10.91 -1.41 -7.72
C VAL A 103 12.06 -1.72 -6.76
N GLN A 104 13.02 -0.82 -6.68
CA GLN A 104 14.05 -0.89 -5.65
C GLN A 104 13.53 -0.25 -4.37
N LEU A 105 13.65 -0.94 -3.24
CA LEU A 105 13.33 -0.44 -1.91
C LEU A 105 14.57 0.15 -1.24
N ARG A 106 14.35 1.03 -0.25
CA ARG A 106 15.42 1.56 0.62
C ARG A 106 15.98 0.54 1.59
N SER A 107 15.11 -0.36 2.07
CA SER A 107 15.50 -1.47 2.93
C SER A 107 15.74 -2.74 2.11
N THR A 108 16.63 -3.59 2.59
CA THR A 108 16.84 -4.95 2.10
C THR A 108 16.11 -6.01 2.93
N ASP A 109 15.31 -5.60 3.91
CA ASP A 109 14.48 -6.50 4.70
C ASP A 109 13.57 -7.34 3.78
N PRO A 110 13.48 -8.67 3.98
CA PRO A 110 12.59 -9.51 3.21
C PRO A 110 11.13 -9.06 3.32
N LEU A 111 10.42 -9.12 2.20
CA LEU A 111 8.97 -8.93 2.16
C LEU A 111 8.25 -10.22 1.81
N THR A 112 7.13 -10.45 2.47
CA THR A 112 6.11 -11.40 2.02
C THR A 112 5.26 -10.71 0.97
N VAL A 113 5.03 -11.37 -0.16
CA VAL A 113 4.14 -10.92 -1.23
C VAL A 113 3.01 -11.92 -1.34
N ASP A 114 1.81 -11.52 -0.92
CA ASP A 114 0.64 -12.39 -1.00
C ASP A 114 0.19 -12.57 -2.45
N ALA A 115 -0.33 -13.76 -2.75
CA ALA A 115 -0.93 -14.04 -4.04
C ALA A 115 -2.10 -13.07 -4.31
N GLY A 116 -2.00 -12.32 -5.40
CA GLY A 116 -3.00 -11.31 -5.79
C GLY A 116 -2.62 -9.86 -5.48
N ALA A 117 -1.51 -9.60 -4.76
CA ALA A 117 -1.06 -8.23 -4.48
C ALA A 117 -0.72 -7.40 -5.74
N ALA A 118 -0.51 -8.06 -6.88
CA ALA A 118 -0.35 -7.40 -8.19
C ALA A 118 -1.56 -6.52 -8.58
N ALA A 119 -2.76 -6.85 -8.09
CA ALA A 119 -4.00 -6.14 -8.41
C ALA A 119 -4.03 -4.68 -7.89
N ASP A 120 -3.13 -4.31 -6.98
CA ASP A 120 -3.03 -2.96 -6.41
C ASP A 120 -2.07 -2.04 -7.16
N PHE A 121 -1.38 -2.56 -8.19
CA PHE A 121 -0.50 -1.75 -9.03
C PHE A 121 -1.21 -1.20 -10.26
N ARG A 122 -0.87 0.03 -10.63
CA ARG A 122 -1.33 0.69 -11.85
C ARG A 122 -0.14 1.25 -12.62
N VAL A 123 -0.11 1.02 -13.92
CA VAL A 123 0.91 1.57 -14.82
C VAL A 123 0.25 2.66 -15.64
N ASP A 124 0.78 3.87 -15.57
CA ASP A 124 0.27 5.01 -16.32
C ASP A 124 1.06 5.18 -17.62
N GLY A 125 0.42 5.67 -18.68
CA GLY A 125 1.05 5.93 -19.98
C GLY A 125 1.11 4.72 -20.93
N ALA A 126 0.85 3.51 -20.43
CA ALA A 126 0.76 2.30 -21.25
C ALA A 126 -0.50 1.49 -20.91
N ALA A 127 -1.07 0.81 -21.91
CA ALA A 127 -2.23 -0.07 -21.73
C ALA A 127 -1.80 -1.48 -21.30
N VAL A 128 -1.07 -1.57 -20.18
CA VAL A 128 -0.53 -2.82 -19.63
C VAL A 128 -1.01 -3.03 -18.21
N THR A 129 -1.05 -4.30 -17.78
CA THR A 129 -1.39 -4.66 -16.40
C THR A 129 -0.21 -5.36 -15.73
N VAL A 130 -0.14 -5.28 -14.40
CA VAL A 130 0.83 -6.07 -13.61
C VAL A 130 0.21 -7.43 -13.35
N SER A 131 0.81 -8.50 -13.91
CA SER A 131 0.31 -9.87 -13.81
C SER A 131 0.86 -10.60 -12.57
N SER A 132 2.07 -10.25 -12.12
CA SER A 132 2.67 -10.81 -10.91
C SER A 132 3.63 -9.82 -10.26
N VAL A 133 3.88 -10.03 -8.96
CA VAL A 133 4.88 -9.33 -8.17
C VAL A 133 5.65 -10.38 -7.39
N THR A 134 6.98 -10.31 -7.40
CA THR A 134 7.84 -11.19 -6.62
C THR A 134 8.88 -10.39 -5.86
N TYR A 135 9.11 -10.71 -4.60
CA TYR A 135 10.26 -10.18 -3.86
C TYR A 135 11.54 -10.93 -4.27
N GLN A 136 12.61 -10.17 -4.48
CA GLN A 136 13.95 -10.65 -4.73
C GLN A 136 14.91 -10.07 -3.69
N ALA A 137 15.94 -10.83 -3.34
CA ALA A 137 16.96 -10.40 -2.40
C ALA A 137 17.58 -9.04 -2.79
N GLY A 138 18.01 -8.27 -1.79
CA GLY A 138 18.52 -6.91 -2.01
C GLY A 138 17.43 -5.84 -2.07
N GLY A 139 16.23 -6.11 -1.55
CA GLY A 139 15.18 -5.11 -1.44
C GLY A 139 14.51 -4.80 -2.78
N LYS A 140 14.29 -5.81 -3.63
CA LYS A 140 13.76 -5.58 -4.99
C LYS A 140 12.42 -6.27 -5.16
N LEU A 141 11.41 -5.54 -5.61
CA LEU A 141 10.19 -6.14 -6.16
C LEU A 141 10.33 -6.21 -7.67
N LEU A 142 10.17 -7.39 -8.24
CA LEU A 142 10.07 -7.60 -9.68
C LEU A 142 8.60 -7.77 -10.05
N LEU A 143 8.11 -6.90 -10.93
CA LEU A 143 6.75 -6.90 -11.44
C LEU A 143 6.79 -7.38 -12.88
N THR A 144 5.98 -8.39 -13.20
CA THR A 144 5.77 -8.82 -14.58
C THR A 144 4.55 -8.11 -15.15
N LEU A 145 4.68 -7.56 -16.35
CA LEU A 145 3.62 -6.90 -17.09
C LEU A 145 2.96 -7.85 -18.10
N SER A 146 1.74 -7.54 -18.53
CA SER A 146 1.05 -8.27 -19.62
C SER A 146 1.76 -8.14 -20.96
N ASP A 147 2.40 -6.99 -21.20
CA ASP A 147 3.08 -6.62 -22.44
C ASP A 147 4.29 -5.73 -22.11
N PRO A 148 5.19 -5.43 -23.08
CA PRO A 148 6.31 -4.53 -22.85
C PRO A 148 5.88 -3.15 -22.28
N ALA A 149 6.71 -2.58 -21.40
CA ALA A 149 6.48 -1.29 -20.73
C ALA A 149 6.61 -0.06 -21.67
N THR A 150 6.48 -0.25 -22.98
CA THR A 150 6.64 0.81 -23.99
C THR A 150 5.62 1.92 -23.75
N GLY A 151 6.10 3.14 -23.51
CA GLY A 151 5.25 4.30 -23.23
C GLY A 151 4.79 4.41 -21.76
N ALA A 152 5.14 3.46 -20.89
CA ALA A 152 4.86 3.57 -19.47
C ALA A 152 5.62 4.75 -18.85
N THR A 153 4.94 5.54 -18.02
CA THR A 153 5.46 6.82 -17.47
C THR A 153 5.59 6.78 -15.96
N SER A 154 4.63 6.18 -15.26
CA SER A 154 4.69 6.00 -13.81
C SER A 154 4.11 4.66 -13.38
N LEU A 155 4.57 4.20 -12.22
CA LEU A 155 4.01 3.09 -11.48
C LEU A 155 3.39 3.64 -10.19
N THR A 156 2.16 3.22 -9.93
CA THR A 156 1.44 3.52 -8.70
C THR A 156 1.14 2.23 -7.94
N TYR A 157 1.40 2.21 -6.63
CA TYR A 157 0.88 1.21 -5.70
C TYR A 157 0.01 1.91 -4.66
N GLN A 158 -1.27 1.55 -4.62
CA GLN A 158 -2.25 2.23 -3.76
C GLN A 158 -2.71 1.40 -2.55
N GLY A 159 -2.66 0.07 -2.66
CA GLY A 159 -3.40 -0.81 -1.75
C GLY A 159 -4.91 -0.81 -2.03
N HIS A 160 -5.68 -1.44 -1.15
CA HIS A 160 -7.12 -1.59 -1.26
C HIS A 160 -7.83 -1.42 0.10
N ASN A 161 -9.16 -1.46 0.10
CA ASN A 161 -9.97 -1.35 1.32
C ASN A 161 -10.20 -2.71 1.96
N GLY A 162 -10.02 -2.79 3.27
CA GLY A 162 -10.34 -3.99 4.05
C GLY A 162 -9.35 -5.11 3.85
N ALA A 163 -9.78 -6.33 4.10
CA ALA A 163 -8.93 -7.50 4.01
C ALA A 163 -8.61 -7.88 2.55
N GLY A 164 -7.39 -8.35 2.34
CA GLY A 164 -6.94 -8.88 1.06
C GLY A 164 -5.43 -9.11 1.03
N PRO A 165 -4.87 -9.38 -0.16
CA PRO A 165 -3.46 -9.73 -0.30
C PRO A 165 -2.57 -8.51 -0.15
N TRP A 166 -1.56 -8.60 0.71
CA TRP A 166 -0.64 -7.51 0.99
C TRP A 166 0.79 -7.80 0.56
N ILE A 167 1.60 -6.75 0.56
CA ILE A 167 3.06 -6.85 0.54
C ILE A 167 3.55 -6.33 1.88
N THR A 168 4.06 -7.19 2.76
CA THR A 168 4.41 -6.83 4.14
C THR A 168 5.82 -7.22 4.51
N ASN A 169 6.44 -6.48 5.42
CA ASN A 169 7.65 -6.92 6.11
C ASN A 169 7.32 -7.95 7.22
N ALA A 170 8.34 -8.40 7.96
CA ALA A 170 8.18 -9.43 9.01
C ALA A 170 7.31 -8.99 10.20
N THR A 171 7.12 -7.68 10.39
CA THR A 171 6.24 -7.14 11.44
C THR A 171 4.79 -7.02 11.01
N GLY A 172 4.46 -7.22 9.73
CA GLY A 172 3.12 -7.00 9.18
C GLY A 172 2.90 -5.60 8.60
N THR A 173 3.89 -4.69 8.72
CA THR A 173 3.80 -3.37 8.08
C THR A 173 3.83 -3.53 6.57
N GLY A 174 2.83 -2.96 5.88
CA GLY A 174 2.74 -3.04 4.43
C GLY A 174 3.67 -2.10 3.66
N LEU A 175 3.81 -2.37 2.36
CA LEU A 175 4.46 -1.49 1.40
C LEU A 175 3.83 -0.10 1.46
N LEU A 176 4.66 0.94 1.52
CA LEU A 176 4.19 2.31 1.43
C LEU A 176 3.52 2.54 0.08
N ALA A 177 2.37 3.19 0.08
CA ALA A 177 1.77 3.65 -1.17
C ALA A 177 2.67 4.70 -1.83
N PHE A 178 2.74 4.65 -3.16
CA PHE A 178 3.60 5.53 -3.93
C PHE A 178 3.04 5.75 -5.33
N THR A 179 3.44 6.87 -5.93
CA THR A 179 3.41 7.10 -7.37
C THR A 179 4.79 7.60 -7.77
N MET A 180 5.50 6.85 -8.61
CA MET A 180 6.86 7.16 -9.01
C MET A 180 7.03 7.07 -10.52
N ALA A 181 7.81 7.99 -11.08
CA ALA A 181 8.21 7.93 -12.48
C ALA A 181 9.01 6.65 -12.76
N ILE A 182 8.79 6.08 -13.94
CA ILE A 182 9.58 4.96 -14.46
C ILE A 182 10.78 5.56 -15.20
N THR A 183 11.99 5.16 -14.80
CA THR A 183 13.26 5.63 -15.38
C THR A 183 13.99 4.53 -16.14
#